data_AF-A0A398CXW9-F1
#
_entry.id   AF-A0A398CXW9-F1
#
_cell.length_a   1.000
_cell.length_b   1.000
_cell.length_c   1.000
_cell.angle_alpha   90.00
_cell.angle_beta   90.00
_cell.angle_gamma   90.00
#
_symmetry.space_group_name_H-M   'P 1'
#
loop_
_entity.id
_entity.type
_entity.pdbx_description
1 polymer ?
#
loop_
_entity_poly.entity_id
_entity_poly.type
_entity_poly.pdbx_seq_one_letter_code
_entity_poly.pdbx_strand_id
1 'polypeptide(L)'
;YRIADYTAADRPDLVLWSFWSRDRKGKPQGVFSHETALSIHELSDVMPVNLHMTVPPSFRRSIRTPAILVIHRATLEPADIEMMEGYSVTRPLRTIIDVAAAAAISADLLEQAIRQGLQRGLVERDDLTKAAKLNPSSSFVEIVRSLVS
;
A
#
# COMPACT_ATOMS: atom_id res chain seq x y z
N TYR A 1 -10.74 -19.28 -17.53
CA TYR A 1 -11.18 -19.73 -16.20
C TYR A 1 -11.02 -18.54 -15.25
N ARG A 2 -12.12 -18.00 -14.71
CA ARG A 2 -12.13 -16.85 -13.80
C ARG A 2 -12.70 -17.37 -12.49
N ILE A 3 -11.87 -17.44 -11.45
CA ILE A 3 -12.34 -17.67 -10.07
C ILE A 3 -12.17 -16.31 -9.40
N ALA A 4 -13.22 -15.50 -9.50
CA ALA A 4 -13.36 -14.25 -8.78
C ALA A 4 -14.37 -14.53 -7.67
N ASP A 5 -13.88 -15.11 -6.59
CA ASP A 5 -14.52 -15.12 -5.28
C ASP A 5 -13.40 -14.98 -4.24
N TYR A 6 -12.76 -13.81 -4.26
CA TYR A 6 -11.87 -13.37 -3.21
C TYR A 6 -12.70 -12.47 -2.30
N THR A 7 -13.49 -13.07 -1.41
CA THR A 7 -14.07 -12.28 -0.32
C THR A 7 -12.91 -11.74 0.50
N ALA A 8 -12.76 -10.41 0.56
CA ALA A 8 -11.70 -9.71 1.30
C ALA A 8 -11.59 -10.12 2.78
N ALA A 9 -12.60 -10.82 3.31
CA ALA A 9 -12.75 -11.20 4.71
C ALA A 9 -11.85 -12.34 5.21
N ASP A 10 -11.14 -13.08 4.35
CA ASP A 10 -10.19 -14.10 4.83
C ASP A 10 -8.95 -14.19 3.93
N ARG A 11 -7.92 -13.43 4.31
CA ARG A 11 -6.61 -13.40 3.65
C ARG A 11 -5.54 -14.08 4.53
N PRO A 12 -5.60 -15.41 4.71
CA PRO A 12 -4.65 -16.13 5.58
C PRO A 12 -3.21 -16.02 5.07
N ASP A 13 -3.03 -15.80 3.76
CA ASP A 13 -1.74 -15.50 3.15
C ASP A 13 -1.10 -14.24 3.75
N LEU A 14 -1.88 -13.16 3.97
CA LEU A 14 -1.36 -11.92 4.52
C LEU A 14 -0.88 -12.12 5.97
N VAL A 15 -1.63 -12.85 6.79
CA VAL A 15 -1.22 -13.19 8.17
C VAL A 15 0.04 -14.05 8.15
N LEU A 16 0.11 -15.07 7.29
CA LEU A 16 1.29 -15.92 7.15
C LEU A 16 2.54 -15.09 6.84
N TRP A 17 2.46 -14.20 5.86
CA TRP A 17 3.61 -13.39 5.45
C TRP A 17 3.93 -12.27 6.43
N SER A 18 2.96 -11.78 7.22
CA SER A 18 3.24 -10.89 8.35
C SER A 18 4.16 -11.57 9.37
N PHE A 19 3.99 -12.88 9.63
CA PHE A 19 4.86 -13.63 10.53
C PHE A 19 6.28 -13.82 9.98
N TRP A 20 6.44 -13.95 8.66
CA TRP A 20 7.75 -13.94 8.03
C TRP A 20 8.51 -12.61 8.27
N SER A 21 7.82 -11.52 8.58
CA SER A 21 8.44 -10.22 8.88
C SER A 21 8.84 -10.00 10.35
N ARG A 22 8.66 -10.97 11.25
CA ARG A 22 8.96 -10.81 12.69
C ARG A 22 10.44 -10.47 12.99
N ASP A 23 10.69 -9.67 14.01
CA ASP A 23 12.04 -9.48 14.53
C ASP A 23 12.46 -10.65 15.46
N ARG A 24 13.63 -10.53 16.11
CA ARG A 24 14.13 -11.52 17.09
C ARG A 24 13.24 -11.64 18.33
N LYS A 25 12.41 -10.63 18.62
CA LYS A 25 11.45 -10.62 19.73
C LYS A 25 10.09 -11.17 19.30
N GLY A 26 9.95 -11.63 18.06
CA GLY A 26 8.70 -12.16 17.52
C GLY A 26 7.70 -11.09 17.09
N LYS A 27 8.08 -9.81 17.06
CA LYS A 27 7.18 -8.71 16.66
C LYS A 27 7.22 -8.53 15.13
N PRO A 28 6.09 -8.65 14.41
CA PRO A 28 6.02 -8.33 12.98
C PRO A 28 6.57 -6.92 12.69
N GLN A 29 7.42 -6.80 11.69
CA GLN A 29 8.02 -5.53 11.27
C GLN A 29 7.49 -5.05 9.92
N GLY A 30 6.83 -5.93 9.17
CA GLY A 30 6.33 -5.66 7.83
C GLY A 30 4.93 -5.09 7.84
N VAL A 31 4.74 -4.07 7.02
CA VAL A 31 3.46 -3.42 6.75
C VAL A 31 3.15 -3.62 5.28
N PHE A 32 2.02 -4.26 4.95
CA PHE A 32 1.59 -4.39 3.55
C PHE A 32 1.38 -2.99 2.97
N SER A 33 1.86 -2.78 1.76
CA SER A 33 1.99 -1.44 1.16
C SER A 33 1.84 -1.51 -0.35
N HIS A 34 1.95 -0.36 -1.01
CA HIS A 34 1.90 -0.24 -2.47
C HIS A 34 0.70 -0.99 -3.08
N GLU A 35 0.90 -1.79 -4.12
CA GLU A 35 -0.17 -2.48 -4.86
C GLU A 35 -0.96 -3.46 -3.99
N THR A 36 -0.33 -4.11 -3.00
CA THR A 36 -1.04 -5.01 -2.08
C THR A 36 -1.96 -4.24 -1.14
N ALA A 37 -1.49 -3.13 -0.57
CA ALA A 37 -2.36 -2.28 0.24
C ALA A 37 -3.48 -1.66 -0.61
N LEU A 38 -3.19 -1.29 -1.85
CA LEU A 38 -4.17 -0.71 -2.77
C LEU A 38 -5.31 -1.70 -3.07
N SER A 39 -4.96 -2.98 -3.25
CA SER A 39 -5.91 -4.08 -3.39
C SER A 39 -6.70 -4.35 -2.09
N ILE A 40 -6.04 -4.35 -0.93
CA ILE A 40 -6.71 -4.54 0.38
C ILE A 40 -7.76 -3.45 0.64
N HIS A 41 -7.47 -2.20 0.27
CA HIS A 41 -8.40 -1.08 0.41
C HIS A 41 -9.46 -1.00 -0.69
N GLU A 42 -9.37 -1.86 -1.72
CA GLU A 42 -10.22 -1.85 -2.90
C GLU A 42 -10.28 -0.46 -3.55
N LEU A 43 -9.13 0.21 -3.65
CA LEU A 43 -9.03 1.57 -4.20
C LEU A 43 -8.95 1.58 -5.74
N SER A 44 -8.42 0.52 -6.34
CA SER A 44 -8.37 0.36 -7.79
C SER A 44 -8.44 -1.10 -8.19
N ASP A 45 -8.61 -1.36 -9.47
CA ASP A 45 -8.69 -2.73 -10.04
C ASP A 45 -7.31 -3.40 -10.17
N VAL A 46 -6.34 -3.01 -9.32
CA VAL A 46 -5.02 -3.62 -9.32
C VAL A 46 -5.10 -5.07 -8.83
N MET A 47 -4.46 -5.96 -9.58
CA MET A 47 -4.34 -7.38 -9.24
C MET A 47 -2.86 -7.75 -9.14
N PRO A 48 -2.21 -7.45 -8.00
CA PRO A 48 -0.78 -7.66 -7.86
C PRO A 48 -0.44 -9.15 -7.84
N VAL A 49 0.54 -9.55 -8.65
CA VAL A 49 1.02 -10.94 -8.70
C VAL A 49 1.81 -11.31 -7.43
N ASN A 50 2.48 -10.32 -6.84
CA ASN A 50 3.28 -10.46 -5.63
C ASN A 50 2.68 -9.67 -4.47
N LEU A 51 3.13 -9.96 -3.25
CA LEU A 51 2.77 -9.25 -2.04
C LEU A 51 3.83 -8.20 -1.70
N HIS A 52 3.42 -6.94 -1.63
CA HIS A 52 4.27 -5.78 -1.43
C HIS A 52 4.23 -5.38 0.03
N MET A 53 5.42 -5.33 0.65
CA MET A 53 5.57 -5.10 2.08
C MET A 53 6.70 -4.12 2.34
N THR A 54 6.41 -3.07 3.09
CA THR A 54 7.39 -2.11 3.59
C THR A 54 7.89 -2.58 4.95
N VAL A 55 9.21 -2.60 5.12
CA VAL A 55 9.89 -2.88 6.39
C VAL A 55 10.84 -1.73 6.74
N PRO A 56 11.20 -1.53 8.02
CA PRO A 56 12.18 -0.52 8.42
C PRO A 56 13.53 -0.72 7.71
N PRO A 57 14.32 0.34 7.46
CA PRO A 57 15.63 0.23 6.80
C PRO A 57 16.63 -0.71 7.53
N SER A 58 16.50 -0.81 8.85
CA SER A 58 17.28 -1.69 9.72
C SER A 58 16.85 -3.16 9.66
N PHE A 59 15.73 -3.48 9.01
CA PHE A 59 15.22 -4.84 8.93
C PHE A 59 16.23 -5.77 8.24
N ARG A 60 16.47 -6.91 8.88
CA ARG A 60 17.36 -7.98 8.40
C ARG A 60 16.75 -9.34 8.73
N ARG A 61 16.81 -10.25 7.76
CA ARG A 61 16.45 -11.67 7.93
C ARG A 61 17.60 -12.54 7.45
N SER A 62 17.90 -13.58 8.21
CA SER A 62 18.86 -14.61 7.81
C SER A 62 18.26 -15.62 6.82
N ILE A 63 16.94 -15.77 6.84
CA ILE A 63 16.19 -16.61 5.89
C ILE A 63 15.96 -15.82 4.61
N ARG A 64 16.12 -16.49 3.46
CA ARG A 64 15.88 -15.91 2.13
C ARG A 64 14.46 -15.34 2.05
N THR A 65 14.33 -14.19 1.37
CA THR A 65 13.02 -13.62 1.04
C THR A 65 12.23 -14.58 0.13
N PRO A 66 11.01 -14.97 0.51
CA PRO A 66 10.09 -15.72 -0.33
C PRO A 66 9.86 -15.01 -1.66
N ALA A 67 9.78 -15.76 -2.77
CA ALA A 67 9.64 -15.18 -4.11
C ALA A 67 8.35 -14.38 -4.30
N ILE A 68 7.31 -14.68 -3.52
CA ILE A 68 6.04 -13.95 -3.53
C ILE A 68 6.14 -12.57 -2.88
N LEU A 69 7.18 -12.27 -2.10
CA LEU A 69 7.32 -11.01 -1.38
C LEU A 69 8.24 -10.02 -2.09
N VAL A 70 7.70 -8.83 -2.36
CA VAL A 70 8.46 -7.64 -2.76
C VAL A 70 8.66 -6.77 -1.52
N ILE A 71 9.93 -6.53 -1.17
CA ILE A 71 10.30 -5.82 0.06
C ILE A 71 10.76 -4.40 -0.26
N HIS A 72 9.97 -3.45 0.22
CA HIS A 72 10.30 -2.03 0.22
C HIS A 72 10.93 -1.64 1.54
N ARG A 73 11.86 -0.67 1.53
CA ARG A 73 12.52 -0.20 2.74
C ARG A 73 12.28 1.29 2.92
N ALA A 74 11.50 1.61 3.95
CA ALA A 74 11.20 2.98 4.34
C ALA A 74 10.88 3.05 5.83
N THR A 75 11.06 4.24 6.41
CA THR A 75 10.49 4.54 7.72
C THR A 75 9.02 4.92 7.50
N LEU A 76 8.12 4.23 8.21
CA LEU A 76 6.69 4.54 8.23
C LEU A 76 6.36 5.19 9.56
N GLU A 77 5.64 6.31 9.51
CA GLU A 77 5.10 6.93 10.70
C GLU A 77 3.93 6.09 11.25
N PRO A 78 3.71 6.04 12.56
CA PRO A 78 2.57 5.30 13.12
C PRO A 78 1.22 5.73 12.55
N ALA A 79 1.08 7.02 12.19
CA ALA A 79 -0.11 7.56 11.55
C ALA A 79 -0.35 7.04 10.12
N ASP A 80 0.68 6.51 9.46
CA ASP A 80 0.59 5.92 8.12
C ASP A 80 0.20 4.43 8.15
N ILE A 81 0.08 3.83 9.33
CA ILE A 81 -0.12 2.40 9.51
C ILE A 81 -1.48 2.16 10.15
N GLU A 82 -2.18 1.14 9.68
CA GLU A 82 -3.34 0.60 10.36
C GLU A 82 -3.19 -0.90 10.58
N MET A 83 -3.82 -1.38 11.67
CA MET A 83 -3.85 -2.79 12.03
C MET A 83 -5.13 -3.42 11.50
N MET A 84 -4.96 -4.45 10.70
CA MET A 84 -6.02 -5.38 10.31
C MET A 84 -5.99 -6.60 11.24
N GLU A 85 -6.89 -7.54 11.02
CA GLU A 85 -6.92 -8.81 11.75
C GLU A 85 -5.65 -9.65 11.45
N GLY A 86 -4.64 -9.52 12.30
CA GLY A 86 -3.41 -10.33 12.26
C GLY A 86 -2.27 -9.78 11.38
N TYR A 87 -2.42 -8.60 10.78
CA TYR A 87 -1.36 -7.94 9.99
C TYR A 87 -1.49 -6.41 10.01
N SER A 88 -0.45 -5.72 9.52
CA SER A 88 -0.46 -4.26 9.35
C SER A 88 -0.49 -3.90 7.87
N VAL A 89 -1.15 -2.80 7.54
CA VAL A 89 -1.22 -2.24 6.17
C VAL A 89 -1.03 -0.72 6.21
N THR A 90 -0.49 -0.12 5.14
CA THR A 90 -0.42 1.35 5.04
C THR A 90 -1.82 1.91 4.86
N ARG A 91 -2.09 3.08 5.46
CA ARG A 91 -3.36 3.78 5.29
C ARG A 91 -3.52 4.28 3.85
N PRO A 92 -4.75 4.49 3.36
CA PRO A 92 -5.04 4.86 1.97
C PRO A 92 -4.18 5.99 1.39
N LEU A 93 -4.01 7.10 2.12
CA LEU A 93 -3.18 8.22 1.65
C LEU A 93 -1.73 7.79 1.43
N ARG A 94 -1.15 7.08 2.40
CA ARG A 94 0.22 6.58 2.30
C ARG A 94 0.36 5.59 1.15
N THR A 95 -0.59 4.67 1.00
CA THR A 95 -0.63 3.71 -0.10
C THR A 95 -0.60 4.40 -1.46
N ILE A 96 -1.42 5.43 -1.66
CA ILE A 96 -1.48 6.21 -2.92
C ILE A 96 -0.14 6.89 -3.19
N ILE A 97 0.47 7.51 -2.17
CA ILE A 97 1.78 8.16 -2.30
C ILE A 97 2.87 7.14 -2.67
N ASP A 98 2.88 5.98 -2.02
CA ASP A 98 3.87 4.92 -2.27
C ASP A 98 3.79 4.41 -3.72
N VAL A 99 2.59 4.08 -4.23
CA VAL A 99 2.43 3.61 -5.63
C VAL A 99 2.74 4.69 -6.66
N ALA A 100 2.42 5.95 -6.35
CA ALA A 100 2.73 7.09 -7.21
C ALA A 100 4.23 7.35 -7.29
N ALA A 101 4.93 7.32 -6.14
CA ALA A 101 6.37 7.54 -6.08
C ALA A 101 7.17 6.41 -6.77
N ALA A 102 6.69 5.18 -6.67
CA ALA A 102 7.31 4.02 -7.32
C ALA A 102 7.00 3.91 -8.82
N ALA A 103 6.08 4.72 -9.36
CA ALA A 103 5.50 4.54 -10.69
C ALA A 103 5.04 3.09 -10.94
N ALA A 104 4.45 2.48 -9.90
CA ALA A 104 4.18 1.05 -9.84
C ALA A 104 2.94 0.63 -10.65
N ILE A 105 2.05 1.58 -10.95
CA ILE A 105 0.78 1.37 -11.65
C ILE A 105 0.59 2.40 -12.76
N SER A 106 -0.36 2.15 -13.68
CA SER A 106 -0.71 3.12 -14.72
C SER A 106 -1.34 4.39 -14.13
N ALA A 107 -1.30 5.49 -14.89
CA ALA A 107 -1.94 6.74 -14.52
C ALA A 107 -3.46 6.57 -14.29
N ASP A 108 -4.13 5.76 -15.12
CA ASP A 108 -5.57 5.47 -14.97
C ASP A 108 -5.90 4.78 -13.65
N LEU A 109 -5.10 3.78 -13.25
CA LEU A 109 -5.28 3.08 -11.98
C LEU A 109 -4.97 3.99 -10.78
N LEU A 110 -4.00 4.90 -10.92
CA LEU A 110 -3.69 5.90 -9.90
C LEU A 110 -4.83 6.92 -9.76
N GLU A 111 -5.39 7.40 -10.87
CA GLU A 111 -6.55 8.29 -10.86
C GLU A 111 -7.75 7.60 -10.22
N GLN A 112 -8.04 6.34 -10.59
CA GLN A 112 -9.09 5.54 -9.98
C GLN A 112 -8.90 5.44 -8.46
N ALA A 113 -7.68 5.13 -7.99
CA ALA A 113 -7.35 5.06 -6.57
C ALA A 113 -7.64 6.36 -5.82
N ILE A 114 -7.24 7.51 -6.39
CA ILE A 114 -7.49 8.82 -5.77
C ILE A 114 -8.99 9.13 -5.75
N ARG A 115 -9.70 8.88 -6.86
CA ARG A 115 -11.15 9.10 -6.94
C ARG A 115 -11.91 8.24 -5.92
N GLN A 116 -11.61 6.95 -5.83
CA GLN A 116 -12.25 6.04 -4.86
C GLN A 116 -11.94 6.45 -3.43
N GLY A 117 -10.69 6.81 -3.14
CA GLY A 117 -10.29 7.29 -1.83
C GLY A 117 -11.07 8.53 -1.40
N LEU A 118 -11.24 9.50 -2.30
CA LEU A 118 -12.02 10.72 -2.07
C LEU A 118 -13.52 10.43 -1.91
N GLN A 119 -14.10 9.65 -2.82
CA GLN A 119 -15.53 9.33 -2.82
C GLN A 119 -15.96 8.58 -1.56
N ARG A 120 -15.09 7.71 -1.04
CA ARG A 120 -15.34 6.90 0.16
C ARG A 120 -14.91 7.59 1.45
N GLY A 121 -14.35 8.80 1.39
CA GLY A 121 -13.85 9.54 2.56
C GLY A 121 -12.63 8.89 3.23
N LEU A 122 -11.89 8.07 2.50
CA LEU A 122 -10.67 7.39 2.97
C LEU A 122 -9.43 8.30 2.91
N VAL A 123 -9.47 9.32 2.05
CA VAL A 123 -8.47 10.38 1.96
C VAL A 123 -9.15 11.74 1.79
N GLU A 124 -8.50 12.80 2.26
CA GLU A 124 -8.99 14.17 2.14
C GLU A 124 -8.27 14.93 1.02
N ARG A 125 -8.98 15.89 0.41
CA ARG A 125 -8.43 16.75 -0.67
C ARG A 125 -7.22 17.54 -0.22
N ASP A 126 -7.25 18.07 1.01
CA ASP A 126 -6.17 18.87 1.57
C ASP A 126 -4.90 18.06 1.75
N ASP A 127 -5.04 16.80 2.16
CA ASP A 127 -3.90 15.90 2.36
C ASP A 127 -3.27 15.47 1.03
N LEU A 128 -4.08 15.18 0.01
CA LEU A 128 -3.57 14.95 -1.35
C LEU A 128 -2.84 16.18 -1.90
N THR A 129 -3.38 17.38 -1.68
CA THR A 129 -2.76 18.64 -2.11
C THR A 129 -1.41 18.86 -1.41
N LYS A 130 -1.34 18.62 -0.10
CA LYS A 130 -0.09 18.67 0.66
C LYS A 130 0.91 17.64 0.14
N ALA A 131 0.47 16.40 -0.09
CA ALA A 131 1.30 15.33 -0.61
C ALA A 131 1.87 15.65 -2.00
N ALA A 132 1.06 16.22 -2.91
CA ALA A 132 1.48 16.63 -4.24
C ALA A 132 2.52 17.77 -4.23
N LYS A 133 2.45 18.68 -3.24
CA LYS A 133 3.48 19.71 -3.05
C LYS A 133 4.82 19.13 -2.57
N LEU A 134 4.76 18.09 -1.73
CA LEU A 134 5.95 17.42 -1.19
C LEU A 134 6.58 16.43 -2.17
N ASN A 135 5.78 15.85 -3.07
CA ASN A 135 6.23 14.88 -4.08
C ASN A 135 5.85 15.37 -5.48
N PRO A 136 6.73 16.14 -6.17
CA PRO A 136 6.41 16.76 -7.45
C PRO A 136 6.37 15.79 -8.66
N SER A 137 6.13 14.49 -8.46
CA SER A 137 6.03 13.49 -9.54
C SER A 137 4.93 13.89 -10.55
N SER A 138 5.28 13.91 -11.85
CA SER A 138 4.49 14.60 -12.88
C SER A 138 3.06 14.07 -13.00
N SER A 139 2.85 12.75 -13.03
CA SER A 139 1.50 12.18 -13.15
C SER A 139 0.65 12.35 -11.89
N PHE A 140 1.22 12.17 -10.70
CA PHE A 140 0.50 12.32 -9.44
C PHE A 140 0.01 13.76 -9.23
N VAL A 141 0.89 14.74 -9.45
CA VAL A 141 0.54 16.15 -9.30
C VAL A 141 -0.52 16.57 -10.32
N GLU A 142 -0.40 16.13 -11.57
CA GLU A 142 -1.37 16.42 -12.64
C GLU A 142 -2.75 15.84 -12.29
N ILE A 143 -2.80 14.58 -11.86
CA ILE A 143 -4.05 13.92 -11.46
C ILE A 143 -4.66 14.62 -10.25
N VAL A 144 -3.90 14.89 -9.19
CA VAL A 144 -4.42 15.59 -8.00
C VAL A 144 -4.98 16.97 -8.36
N ARG A 145 -4.29 17.74 -9.21
CA ARG A 145 -4.79 19.05 -9.67
C ARG A 145 -6.12 18.94 -10.42
N SER A 146 -6.26 17.94 -11.27
CA SER A 146 -7.50 17.68 -12.04
C SER A 146 -8.68 17.28 -11.15
N LEU A 147 -8.42 16.58 -10.04
CA LEU A 147 -9.46 16.04 -9.15
C LEU A 147 -9.87 16.97 -8.00
N VAL A 148 -8.99 17.90 -7.61
CA VAL A 148 -9.16 18.78 -6.45
C VAL A 148 -9.53 20.22 -6.85
N SER A 149 -9.42 20.58 -8.13
CA SER A 149 -9.96 21.84 -8.69
C SER A 149 -11.48 21.90 -8.60
#